data_AF-A0A139DLC7-F1
#
_entry.id   AF-A0A139DLC7-F1
#
_cell.length_a   1.000
_cell.length_b   1.000
_cell.length_c   1.000
_cell.angle_alpha   90.00
_cell.angle_beta   90.00
_cell.angle_gamma   90.00
#
_symmetry.space_group_name_H-M   'P 1'
#
loop_
_entity.id
_entity.type
_entity.pdbx_description
1 polymer ?
#
loop_
_entity_poly.entity_id
_entity_poly.type
_entity_poly.pdbx_seq_one_letter_code
_entity_poly.pdbx_strand_id
1 'polypeptide(L)'
;MPGAQILELVPRAFKVGPPEEIEVVVNTAMPGATLTHTARLPSSIPVRLDNHYFALEPQGAVYERMMESQAIAFYVPSGFKNLTIELMAVMK
;
A
#
# COMPACT_ATOMS: atom_id res chain seq x y z
N MET A 1 -9.85 1.58 -14.72
CA MET A 1 -8.46 1.53 -15.25
C MET A 1 -8.14 0.07 -15.57
N PRO A 2 -7.42 -0.26 -16.66
CA PRO A 2 -7.03 -1.64 -16.95
C PRO A 2 -6.18 -2.24 -15.83
N GLY A 3 -6.42 -3.51 -15.48
CA GLY A 3 -5.72 -4.16 -14.36
C GLY A 3 -4.20 -4.16 -14.48
N ALA A 4 -3.65 -4.40 -15.68
CA ALA A 4 -2.21 -4.34 -15.93
C ALA A 4 -1.58 -2.99 -15.54
N GLN A 5 -2.27 -1.87 -15.82
CA GLN A 5 -1.81 -0.55 -15.42
C GLN A 5 -1.84 -0.37 -13.90
N ILE A 6 -2.83 -0.94 -13.21
CA ILE A 6 -2.91 -0.89 -11.75
C ILE A 6 -1.71 -1.61 -11.13
N LEU A 7 -1.37 -2.78 -11.64
CA LEU A 7 -0.24 -3.57 -11.14
C LEU A 7 1.10 -2.83 -11.24
N GLU A 8 1.30 -2.06 -12.32
CA GLU A 8 2.51 -1.28 -12.52
C GLU A 8 2.50 0.05 -11.75
N LEU A 9 1.37 0.74 -11.70
CA LEU A 9 1.29 2.09 -11.15
C LEU A 9 1.18 2.10 -9.62
N VAL A 10 0.48 1.16 -9.00
CA VAL A 10 0.24 1.18 -7.54
C VAL A 10 1.56 1.17 -6.74
N PRO A 11 2.50 0.22 -6.94
CA PRO A 11 3.78 0.22 -6.22
C PRO A 11 4.61 1.50 -6.37
N ARG A 12 4.45 2.21 -7.50
CA ARG A 12 5.25 3.40 -7.83
C ARG A 12 4.61 4.67 -7.31
N ALA A 13 3.29 4.78 -7.48
CA ALA A 13 2.54 6.01 -7.33
C ALA A 13 1.92 6.15 -5.94
N PHE A 14 1.57 5.04 -5.28
CA PHE A 14 1.05 5.08 -3.92
C PHE A 14 2.22 5.31 -2.97
N LYS A 15 1.97 6.06 -1.90
CA LYS A 15 2.89 6.17 -0.77
C LYS A 15 2.19 5.68 0.47
N VAL A 16 2.92 4.94 1.30
CA VAL A 16 2.43 4.39 2.55
C VAL A 16 3.44 4.72 3.64
N GLY A 17 2.96 5.15 4.79
CA GLY A 17 3.80 5.60 5.90
C GLY A 17 2.97 6.09 7.07
N PRO A 18 3.62 6.59 8.15
CA PRO A 18 2.90 7.16 9.28
C PRO A 18 2.19 8.46 8.84
N PRO A 19 1.01 8.78 9.42
CA PRO A 19 0.24 9.97 9.04
C PRO A 19 1.01 11.29 9.17
N GLU A 20 1.89 11.38 10.16
CA GLU A 20 2.70 12.54 10.50
C GLU A 20 3.68 12.93 9.36
N GLU A 21 4.09 11.96 8.55
CA GLU A 21 5.17 12.14 7.56
C GLU A 21 4.72 11.96 6.12
N ILE A 22 3.52 11.41 5.90
CA ILE A 22 3.08 11.02 4.56
C ILE A 22 3.06 12.20 3.59
N GLU A 23 2.68 13.39 4.04
CA GLU A 23 2.71 14.61 3.23
C GLU A 23 4.13 15.03 2.86
N VAL A 24 5.06 14.95 3.82
CA VAL A 24 6.48 15.26 3.59
C VAL A 24 7.06 14.27 2.58
N VAL A 25 6.83 12.97 2.78
CA VAL A 25 7.29 11.90 1.88
C VAL A 25 6.84 12.14 0.45
N VAL A 26 5.59 12.53 0.25
CA VAL A 26 5.03 12.85 -1.08
C VAL A 26 5.70 14.08 -1.68
N ASN A 27 5.85 15.16 -0.91
CA ASN A 27 6.39 16.42 -1.40
C ASN A 27 7.90 16.39 -1.67
N THR A 28 8.66 15.58 -0.92
CA THR A 28 10.12 15.46 -1.07
C THR A 28 10.54 14.25 -1.90
N ALA A 29 9.60 13.50 -2.47
CA ALA A 29 9.84 12.26 -3.20
C ALA A 29 10.67 11.23 -2.41
N MET A 30 10.54 11.22 -1.08
CA MET A 30 11.20 10.21 -0.25
C MET A 30 10.56 8.82 -0.49
N PRO A 31 11.34 7.74 -0.30
CA PRO A 31 10.78 6.40 -0.34
C PRO A 31 9.82 6.19 0.84
N GLY A 32 8.57 5.83 0.54
CA GLY A 32 7.63 5.31 1.54
C GLY A 32 7.84 3.81 1.77
N ALA A 33 6.94 3.19 2.52
CA ALA A 33 6.91 1.74 2.67
C ALA A 33 6.64 1.05 1.32
N THR A 34 7.27 -0.11 1.12
CA THR A 34 7.22 -0.83 -0.15
C THR A 34 5.93 -1.62 -0.30
N LEU A 35 5.25 -1.42 -1.43
CA LEU A 35 4.12 -2.24 -1.87
C LEU A 35 4.58 -3.17 -3.00
N THR A 36 4.24 -4.46 -2.92
CA THR A 36 4.55 -5.44 -3.98
C THR A 36 3.29 -6.18 -4.43
N HIS A 37 3.09 -6.30 -5.74
CA HIS A 37 1.97 -7.08 -6.26
C HIS A 37 2.10 -8.55 -5.82
N THR A 38 1.02 -9.09 -5.25
CA THR A 38 1.00 -10.45 -4.70
C THR A 38 -0.09 -11.28 -5.37
N ALA A 39 0.34 -12.23 -6.21
CA ALA A 39 -0.58 -13.14 -6.89
C ALA A 39 -1.02 -14.33 -6.02
N ARG A 40 -0.27 -14.66 -4.96
CA ARG A 40 -0.58 -15.76 -4.03
C ARG A 40 -0.88 -15.20 -2.64
N LEU A 41 -2.16 -15.23 -2.28
CA LEU A 41 -2.60 -14.81 -0.96
C LEU A 41 -2.51 -15.95 0.05
N PRO A 42 -2.30 -15.65 1.34
CA PRO A 42 -2.53 -16.60 2.42
C PRO A 42 -3.95 -17.17 2.36
N SER A 43 -4.13 -18.42 2.82
CA SER A 43 -5.43 -19.11 2.82
C SER A 43 -6.51 -18.40 3.66
N SER A 44 -6.11 -17.51 4.57
CA SER A 44 -7.00 -16.70 5.39
C SER A 44 -7.66 -15.53 4.65
N ILE A 45 -7.17 -15.17 3.45
CA ILE A 45 -7.73 -14.08 2.65
C ILE A 45 -8.53 -14.66 1.47
N PRO A 46 -9.84 -14.38 1.37
CA PRO A 46 -10.64 -14.81 0.22
C PRO A 46 -10.23 -14.06 -1.04
N VAL A 47 -9.96 -14.81 -2.11
CA VAL A 47 -9.60 -14.26 -3.42
C VAL A 47 -10.87 -13.72 -4.11
N ARG A 48 -10.83 -12.46 -4.52
CA ARG A 48 -11.87 -11.80 -5.34
C ARG A 48 -11.27 -11.49 -6.71
N LEU A 49 -11.93 -11.95 -7.78
CA LEU A 49 -11.45 -11.82 -9.16
C LEU A 49 -11.29 -10.37 -9.63
N ASP A 50 -12.12 -9.47 -9.10
CA ASP A 50 -12.11 -8.05 -9.47
C ASP A 50 -11.11 -7.21 -8.65
N ASN A 51 -10.38 -7.83 -7.71
CA ASN A 51 -9.45 -7.15 -6.84
C ASN A 51 -7.99 -7.40 -7.25
N HIS A 52 -7.16 -6.38 -7.07
CA HIS A 52 -5.71 -6.48 -7.15
C HIS A 52 -5.12 -6.40 -5.75
N TYR A 53 -4.18 -7.30 -5.45
CA TYR A 53 -3.63 -7.45 -4.12
C TYR A 53 -2.17 -7.04 -4.07
N PHE A 54 -1.84 -6.25 -3.05
CA PHE A 54 -0.49 -5.76 -2.82
C PHE A 54 -0.10 -6.05 -1.38
N ALA A 55 1.07 -6.63 -1.18
CA ALA A 55 1.65 -6.82 0.13
C ALA A 55 2.41 -5.56 0.54
N LEU A 56 2.13 -5.08 1.74
CA LEU A 56 2.97 -4.10 2.43
C LEU A 56 4.14 -4.86 3.06
N GLU A 57 5.36 -4.49 2.71
CA GLU A 57 6.56 -5.12 3.26
C GLU A 57 6.67 -4.80 4.77
N PRO A 58 6.67 -5.81 5.68
CA PRO A 58 6.67 -5.58 7.12
C PRO A 58 8.08 -5.37 7.69
N GLN A 59 8.91 -4.57 7.02
CA GLN A 59 10.28 -4.32 7.42
C GLN A 59 10.77 -2.92 7.01
N GLY A 60 11.84 -2.47 7.65
CA GLY A 60 12.50 -1.19 7.37
C GLY A 60 11.93 -0.02 8.16
N ALA A 61 12.66 1.10 8.15
CA ALA A 61 12.41 2.23 9.04
C ALA A 61 11.00 2.84 8.92
N VAL A 62 10.44 2.92 7.70
CA VAL A 62 9.07 3.46 7.52
C VAL A 62 8.03 2.54 8.16
N TYR A 63 8.22 1.21 8.07
CA TYR A 63 7.32 0.25 8.70
C TYR A 63 7.39 0.33 10.22
N GLU A 64 8.59 0.40 10.78
CA GLU A 64 8.80 0.56 12.23
C GLU A 64 8.11 1.83 12.75
N ARG A 65 8.26 2.96 12.06
CA ARG A 65 7.57 4.21 12.41
C ARG A 65 6.04 4.11 12.33
N MET A 66 5.50 3.35 11.36
CA MET A 66 4.05 3.06 11.33
C MET A 66 3.60 2.26 12.54
N MET A 67 4.40 1.29 13.00
CA MET A 67 4.10 0.53 14.22
C MET A 67 4.16 1.40 15.47
N GLU A 68 5.18 2.25 15.59
CA GLU A 68 5.34 3.20 16.70
C GLU A 68 4.19 4.22 16.78
N SER A 69 3.78 4.78 15.64
CA SER A 69 2.64 5.71 15.54
C SER A 69 1.29 5.03 15.66
N GLN A 70 1.25 3.68 15.62
CA GLN A 70 0.03 2.86 15.63
C GLN A 70 -0.99 3.27 14.54
N ALA A 71 -0.50 3.83 13.43
CA ALA A 71 -1.32 4.37 12.37
C ALA A 71 -0.64 4.17 11.01
N ILE A 72 -1.46 3.97 9.98
CA ILE A 72 -1.01 3.81 8.60
C ILE A 72 -1.79 4.79 7.75
N ALA A 73 -1.08 5.60 6.96
CA ALA A 73 -1.66 6.49 5.98
C ALA A 73 -1.32 6.02 4.56
N PHE A 74 -2.31 6.11 3.67
CA PHE A 74 -2.16 5.84 2.24
C PHE A 74 -2.35 7.14 1.48
N TYR A 75 -1.32 7.58 0.76
CA TYR A 75 -1.46 8.61 -0.25
C TYR A 75 -1.76 7.96 -1.59
N VAL A 76 -2.84 8.41 -2.22
CA VAL A 76 -3.30 7.96 -3.53
C VAL A 76 -3.41 9.15 -4.48
N PRO A 77 -2.72 9.13 -5.63
CA PRO A 77 -2.87 10.18 -6.63
C PRO A 77 -4.30 10.25 -7.18
N SER A 78 -4.76 11.46 -7.50
CA SER A 78 -6.12 11.73 -8.01
C SER A 78 -6.48 11.03 -9.34
N GLY A 79 -5.50 10.47 -10.05
CA GLY A 79 -5.71 9.68 -11.26
C GLY A 79 -6.43 8.34 -11.03
N PHE A 80 -6.43 7.83 -9.80
CA PHE A 80 -7.11 6.59 -9.42
C PHE A 80 -8.58 6.87 -9.06
N LYS A 81 -9.45 6.82 -10.07
CA LYS A 81 -10.89 7.06 -9.90
C LYS A 81 -11.62 5.81 -9.38
N ASN A 82 -12.66 6.02 -8.58
CA ASN A 82 -13.53 4.98 -8.02
C ASN A 82 -12.75 3.87 -7.28
N LEU A 83 -11.68 4.25 -6.58
CA LEU A 83 -10.84 3.32 -5.84
C LEU A 83 -11.51 2.94 -4.51
N THR A 84 -11.51 1.64 -4.21
CA THR A 84 -11.78 1.12 -2.87
C THR A 84 -10.51 0.43 -2.37
N ILE A 85 -10.11 0.73 -1.14
CA ILE A 85 -8.94 0.13 -0.49
C ILE A 85 -9.41 -0.65 0.73
N GLU A 86 -8.93 -1.87 0.87
CA GLU A 86 -9.09 -2.69 2.07
C GLU A 86 -7.70 -3.03 2.60
N LEU A 87 -7.49 -2.87 3.90
CA LEU A 87 -6.26 -3.30 4.58
C LEU A 87 -6.54 -4.59 5.33
N MET A 88 -5.71 -5.60 5.09
CA MET A 88 -5.82 -6.91 5.74
C MET A 88 -4.53 -7.20 6.49
N ALA A 89 -4.64 -7.55 7.77
CA ALA A 89 -3.53 -8.04 8.58
C ALA A 89 -3.71 -9.55 8.79
N VAL A 90 -2.66 -10.32 8.50
CA VAL A 90 -2.64 -11.78 8.71
C VAL A 90 -1.58 -12.08 9.75
N MET A 91 -2.00 -12.68 10.86
CA MET A 91 -1.08 -13.20 11.88
C MET A 91 -0.29 -14.36 11.27
N LYS A 92 1.02 -14.39 11.51
CA LYS A 92 1.83 -15.58 11.21
C LYS A 92 1.53 -16.70 12.20
#